data_AF-A0A3N5QEZ5-F1
#
_entry.id   AF-A0A3N5QEZ5-F1
#
_cell.length_a   1.000
_cell.length_b   1.000
_cell.length_c   1.000
_cell.angle_alpha   90.00
_cell.angle_beta   90.00
_cell.angle_gamma   90.00
#
_symmetry.space_group_name_H-M   'P 1'
#
loop_
_entity.id
_entity.type
_entity.pdbx_description
1 polymer ?
#
loop_
_entity_poly.entity_id
_entity_poly.type
_entity_poly.pdbx_seq_one_letter_code
_entity_poly.pdbx_strand_id
1 'polypeptide(L)' 'MIRKLFVLTFFISLQIFFSKEFFAQSLDPEFIWANNFGGIDNDGSFDIVADHSGNIIAAGSFANT' A
#
# COMPACT_ATOMS: atom_id res chain seq x y z
N MET A 1 -20.73 4.44 45.54
CA MET A 1 -20.80 3.53 44.37
C MET A 1 -20.76 4.30 43.04
N ILE A 2 -21.59 5.34 42.86
CA ILE A 2 -21.71 6.15 41.62
C ILE A 2 -20.38 6.78 41.13
N ARG A 3 -19.53 7.31 42.04
CA ARG A 3 -18.28 8.00 41.65
C ARG A 3 -17.30 7.10 40.90
N LYS A 4 -17.23 5.82 41.25
CA LYS A 4 -16.36 4.84 40.57
C LYS A 4 -16.88 4.49 39.17
N LEU A 5 -18.21 4.50 38.98
CA LEU A 5 -18.87 4.23 37.70
C LEU A 5 -18.63 5.35 36.67
N PHE A 6 -18.68 6.62 37.12
CA PHE A 6 -18.36 7.77 36.28
C PHE A 6 -16.89 7.80 35.85
N VAL A 7 -15.97 7.46 36.74
CA VAL A 7 -14.55 7.38 36.41
C VAL A 7 -14.30 6.27 35.39
N LEU A 8 -14.89 5.10 35.57
CA LEU A 8 -14.70 3.96 34.66
C LEU A 8 -15.22 4.25 33.24
N THR A 9 -16.40 4.86 33.13
CA THR A 9 -16.99 5.21 31.83
C THR A 9 -16.22 6.31 31.10
N PHE A 10 -15.64 7.26 31.83
CA PHE A 10 -14.74 8.28 31.28
C PHE A 10 -13.44 7.68 30.74
N PHE A 11 -12.87 6.68 31.42
CA PHE A 11 -11.67 5.99 30.93
C PHE A 11 -11.95 5.18 29.65
N ILE A 12 -13.10 4.51 29.57
CA ILE A 12 -13.50 3.73 28.39
C ILE A 12 -13.75 4.66 27.19
N SER A 13 -14.41 5.81 27.38
CA SER A 13 -14.62 6.77 26.28
C SER A 13 -13.30 7.38 25.80
N LEU A 14 -12.36 7.62 26.71
CA LEU A 14 -11.02 8.12 26.39
C LEU A 14 -10.22 7.10 25.57
N GLN A 15 -10.28 5.82 25.95
CA GLN A 15 -9.64 4.74 25.19
C GLN A 15 -10.20 4.62 23.77
N ILE A 16 -11.52 4.67 23.59
CA ILE A 16 -12.16 4.61 22.28
C ILE A 16 -11.83 5.86 21.43
N PHE A 17 -11.70 7.02 22.07
CA PHE A 17 -11.33 8.25 21.40
C PHE A 17 -9.88 8.20 20.89
N PHE A 18 -8.94 7.65 21.69
CA PHE A 18 -7.53 7.52 21.33
C PHE A 18 -7.20 6.25 20.54
N SER A 19 -8.10 5.27 20.47
CA SER A 19 -7.90 4.06 19.66
C SER A 19 -8.11 4.29 18.17
N LYS A 20 -8.57 5.48 17.76
CA LYS A 20 -8.66 5.87 16.35
C LYS A 20 -7.28 6.27 15.82
N GLU A 21 -6.45 5.26 15.62
CA GLU A 21 -5.56 5.08 14.48
C GLU A 21 -4.80 6.34 14.00
N PHE A 22 -3.70 6.67 14.70
CA PHE A 22 -2.56 7.33 14.07
C PHE A 22 -1.70 6.24 13.40
N PHE A 23 -2.19 5.67 12.30
CA PHE A 23 -1.35 4.85 11.45
C PHE A 23 -0.50 5.79 10.60
N ALA A 24 0.65 6.21 11.12
CA ALA A 24 1.81 6.47 10.26
C ALA A 24 2.33 5.11 9.80
N GLN A 25 1.52 4.40 9.02
CA GLN A 25 1.95 3.16 8.41
C GLN A 25 3.00 3.58 7.38
N SER A 26 4.22 3.09 7.57
CA SER A 26 5.16 2.83 6.48
C SER A 26 4.47 1.82 5.56
N LEU A 27 3.44 2.25 4.82
CA LEU A 27 2.97 1.53 3.67
C LEU A 27 4.10 1.71 2.67
N ASP A 28 4.73 0.63 2.26
CA ASP A 28 5.12 0.55 0.86
C ASP A 28 3.83 0.91 0.08
N PRO A 29 3.78 2.08 -0.58
CA PRO A 29 2.55 2.52 -1.20
C PRO A 29 2.17 1.48 -2.24
N GLU A 30 1.04 0.80 -2.02
CA GLU A 30 0.51 -0.13 -2.99
C GLU A 30 -0.01 0.68 -4.18
N PHE A 31 0.75 0.66 -5.27
CA PHE A 31 0.36 1.34 -6.49
C PHE A 31 -0.71 0.52 -7.20
N ILE A 32 -1.99 0.81 -6.91
CA ILE A 32 -3.16 0.13 -7.50
C ILE A 32 -3.26 0.23 -9.04
N TRP A 33 -2.48 1.12 -9.65
CA TRP A 33 -2.41 1.30 -11.10
C TRP A 33 -1.21 0.59 -11.74
N ALA A 34 -0.25 0.11 -10.95
CA ALA A 34 0.96 -0.53 -11.45
C ALA A 34 0.71 -2.02 -11.65
N ASN A 35 1.07 -2.53 -12.83
CA ASN A 35 1.10 -3.96 -13.10
C ASN A 35 2.56 -4.42 -13.18
N ASN A 36 2.86 -5.54 -12.54
CA ASN A 36 4.16 -6.20 -12.63
C ASN A 36 4.19 -7.16 -13.85
N PHE A 37 5.31 -7.13 -14.56
CA PHE A 37 5.63 -8.00 -15.69
C PHE A 37 7.05 -8.54 -15.47
N GLY A 38 7.30 -9.78 -15.86
CA GLY A 38 8.60 -10.41 -15.62
C GLY A 38 8.51 -11.78 -14.96
N GLY A 39 9.66 -12.44 -14.91
CA GLY A 39 9.87 -13.70 -14.21
C GLY A 39 10.52 -13.54 -12.83
N ILE A 40 11.10 -14.63 -12.34
CA ILE A 40 11.91 -14.63 -11.11
C ILE A 40 13.37 -14.23 -11.36
N ASP A 41 13.79 -14.22 -12.62
CA ASP A 41 15.15 -13.90 -13.03
C ASP A 41 15.31 -12.40 -13.35
N ASN A 42 16.53 -11.99 -13.65
CA ASN A 42 16.85 -10.58 -13.86
C ASN A 42 16.36 -10.10 -15.23
N ASP A 43 15.40 -9.18 -15.19
CA ASP A 43 14.93 -8.41 -16.33
C ASP A 43 15.46 -6.97 -16.28
N GLY A 44 15.83 -6.41 -17.43
CA GLY A 44 16.33 -5.05 -17.56
C GLY A 44 15.78 -4.38 -18.80
N SER A 45 14.93 -3.36 -18.60
CA SER A 45 14.40 -2.53 -19.69
C SER A 45 15.38 -1.41 -20.05
N PHE A 46 15.62 -1.21 -21.34
CA PHE A 46 16.39 -0.10 -21.89
C PHE A 46 15.50 1.02 -22.43
N ASP A 47 14.30 0.69 -22.92
CA ASP A 47 13.35 1.64 -23.48
C ASP A 47 11.91 1.13 -23.36
N ILE A 48 10.96 2.07 -23.35
CA ILE A 48 9.52 1.78 -23.25
C ILE A 48 8.71 2.80 -24.06
N VAL A 49 7.81 2.31 -24.91
CA VAL A 49 6.91 3.13 -25.73
C VAL A 49 5.47 2.63 -25.65
N ALA A 50 4.53 3.55 -25.85
CA ALA A 50 3.12 3.22 -26.04
C ALA A 50 2.75 3.41 -27.52
N ASP A 51 2.02 2.46 -28.10
CA ASP A 51 1.46 2.61 -29.44
C ASP A 51 0.12 3.38 -29.44
N HIS A 52 -0.42 3.67 -30.63
CA HIS A 52 -1.69 4.39 -30.77
C HIS A 52 -2.91 3.60 -30.26
N SER A 53 -2.77 2.29 -30.06
CA SER A 53 -3.81 1.42 -29.50
C SER A 53 -3.71 1.29 -27.99
N GLY A 54 -2.68 1.88 -27.37
CA GLY A 54 -2.45 1.84 -25.93
C GLY A 54 -1.69 0.59 -25.46
N ASN A 55 -1.10 -0.19 -26.36
CA ASN A 55 -0.23 -1.28 -25.97
C ASN A 55 1.12 -0.73 -25.49
N ILE A 56 1.69 -1.35 -24.47
CA ILE A 56 3.01 -1.02 -23.94
C ILE A 56 4.03 -1.98 -24.53
N ILE A 57 5.06 -1.42 -25.17
CA ILE A 57 6.18 -2.17 -25.76
C ILE A 57 7.43 -1.79 -24.97
N ALA A 58 8.02 -2.78 -24.29
CA ALA A 58 9.29 -2.62 -23.59
C ALA A 58 10.41 -3.35 -24.35
N ALA A 59 11.55 -2.70 -24.52
CA ALA A 59 12.73 -3.27 -25.15
C ALA A 59 13.84 -3.40 -24.11
N GLY A 60 14.46 -4.57 -24.01
CA GLY A 60 15.35 -4.90 -22.90
C GLY A 60 15.94 -6.31 -22.99
N SER A 61 16.70 -6.65 -21.97
CA SER A 61 17.11 -8.04 -21.71
C SER A 61 16.09 -8.63 -20.75
N PHE A 62 15.42 -9.71 -21.17
CA PHE A 62 14.45 -10.41 -20.33
C PHE A 62 14.83 -11.89 -20.23
N ALA A 63 14.83 -12.44 -19.01
CA ALA A 63 15.21 -13.81 -18.72
C ALA A 63 14.05 -14.53 -18.02
N ASN A 64 13.62 -15.67 -18.58
CA ASN A 64 12.55 -16.51 -18.03
C ASN A 64 11.27 -15.72 -17.68
N THR A 65 10.84 -14.88 -18.61
CA THR A 65 9.66 -13.99 -18.56
C THR A 65 8.34 -14.70 -18.82
#